data_AF-A0A0F9CEW8-F1
#
_entry.id   AF-A0A0F9CEW8-F1
#
_cell.length_a   1.000
_cell.length_b   1.000
_cell.length_c   1.000
_cell.angle_alpha   90.00
_cell.angle_beta   90.00
_cell.angle_gamma   90.00
#
_symmetry.space_group_name_H-M   'P 1'
#
loop_
_entity.id
_entity.type
_entity.pdbx_description
1 polymer ?
#
loop_
_entity_poly.entity_id
_entity_poly.type
_entity_poly.pdbx_seq_one_letter_code
_entity_poly.pdbx_strand_id
1 'polypeptide(L)'
;MLQEFTATNDVDEDGLPAGGNVTSIGLSIEWQKGPLGEEGPDRKAPNGAFVETVIAAALQRIEWYQEVSNGKFNCLENSLALDCLKTALEHLDRRTKDRQARGVEGTHQT
;
A
#
# COMPACT_ATOMS: atom_id res chain seq x y z
N MET A 1 -15.52 11.96 -3.23
CA MET A 1 -14.96 13.28 -2.85
C MET A 1 -13.55 13.05 -2.36
N LEU A 2 -12.59 13.82 -2.87
CA LEU A 2 -11.22 13.81 -2.37
C LEU A 2 -11.10 14.87 -1.27
N GLN A 3 -10.64 14.48 -0.08
CA GLN A 3 -10.39 15.40 1.02
C GLN A 3 -9.00 16.03 0.88
N GLU A 4 -8.83 17.24 1.43
CA GLU A 4 -7.49 17.80 1.61
C GLU A 4 -6.70 16.92 2.59
N PHE A 5 -5.42 16.72 2.30
CA PHE A 5 -4.53 15.95 3.16
C PHE A 5 -3.14 16.60 3.18
N THR A 6 -2.41 16.38 4.26
CA THR A 6 -0.99 16.72 4.35
C THR A 6 -0.17 15.47 4.13
N ALA A 7 0.89 15.57 3.33
CA ALA A 7 1.83 14.49 3.10
C ALA A 7 3.26 14.96 3.37
N THR A 8 4.00 14.19 4.15
CA THR A 8 5.44 14.36 4.34
C THR A 8 6.16 13.14 3.78
N ASN A 9 7.30 13.36 3.14
CA ASN A 9 8.16 12.30 2.62
C ASN A 9 9.54 12.53 3.19
N ASP A 10 10.01 11.58 3.99
CA ASP A 10 11.28 11.70 4.69
C ASP A 10 12.38 10.96 3.91
N VAL A 11 13.59 11.51 3.97
CA VAL A 11 14.81 10.87 3.46
C VAL A 11 15.83 10.72 4.56
N ASP A 12 16.69 9.71 4.46
CA ASP A 12 17.84 9.53 5.36
C ASP A 12 19.03 10.40 4.94
N GLU A 13 20.16 10.24 5.63
CA GLU A 13 21.40 10.99 5.39
C GLU A 13 21.97 10.76 3.97
N ASP A 14 21.64 9.64 3.34
CA ASP A 14 22.05 9.27 1.98
C ASP A 14 21.03 9.71 0.91
N GLY A 15 19.94 10.37 1.31
CA GLY A 15 18.88 10.80 0.42
C GLY A 15 17.94 9.67 -0.02
N LEU A 16 17.94 8.53 0.68
CA LEU A 16 17.09 7.38 0.39
C LEU A 16 15.75 7.48 1.13
N PRO A 17 14.67 6.84 0.63
CA PRO A 17 13.35 6.91 1.28
C PRO A 17 13.36 6.37 2.73
N ALA A 18 13.00 7.23 3.68
CA ALA A 18 13.03 6.93 5.12
C ALA A 18 11.64 6.99 5.79
N GLY A 19 10.57 6.89 5.00
CA GLY A 19 9.19 6.90 5.45
C GLY A 19 8.49 8.24 5.18
N GLY A 20 7.89 8.81 6.21
CA GLY A 20 6.98 9.95 6.12
C GLY A 20 5.55 9.56 6.49
N ASN A 21 4.61 10.49 6.33
CA ASN A 21 3.21 10.24 6.67
C ASN A 21 2.22 10.93 5.74
N VAL A 22 0.96 10.47 5.82
CA VAL A 22 -0.20 11.14 5.23
C VAL A 22 -1.28 11.27 6.30
N THR A 23 -1.78 12.48 6.49
CA THR A 23 -2.85 12.77 7.45
C THR A 23 -3.99 13.56 6.82
N SER A 24 -5.22 13.21 7.19
CA SER A 24 -6.45 13.92 6.83
C SER A 24 -7.54 13.63 7.87
N ILE A 25 -8.75 14.16 7.66
CA ILE A 25 -9.90 13.91 8.54
C ILE A 25 -10.28 12.42 8.47
N GLY A 26 -9.93 11.67 9.52
CA GLY A 26 -10.19 10.23 9.60
C GLY A 26 -9.16 9.36 8.88
N LEU A 27 -8.02 9.91 8.47
CA LEU A 27 -6.92 9.20 7.82
C LEU A 27 -5.59 9.51 8.52
N SER A 28 -4.86 8.47 8.93
CA SER A 28 -3.49 8.58 9.43
C SER A 28 -2.69 7.40 8.91
N ILE A 29 -1.69 7.69 8.08
CA ILE A 29 -0.79 6.69 7.50
C ILE A 29 0.63 7.07 7.90
N GLU A 30 1.33 6.18 8.61
CA GLU A 30 2.77 6.26 8.84
C GLU A 30 3.44 5.27 7.89
N TRP A 31 4.29 5.73 6.98
CA TRP A 31 4.91 4.85 5.98
C TRP A 31 6.03 3.99 6.58
N GLN A 32 6.18 2.78 6.04
CA GLN A 32 7.30 1.90 6.35
C GLN A 32 8.63 2.63 6.15
N LYS A 33 9.48 2.59 7.18
CA LYS A 33 10.81 3.21 7.19
C LYS A 33 11.86 2.19 6.77
N GLY A 34 12.46 2.43 5.61
CA GLY A 34 13.46 1.57 5.02
C GLY A 34 12.94 0.16 4.68
N PRO A 35 13.76 -0.65 4.04
CA PRO A 35 13.39 -2.01 3.68
C PRO A 35 13.31 -2.96 4.89
N LEU A 36 12.44 -3.97 4.82
CA LEU A 36 12.30 -5.02 5.86
C LEU A 36 13.37 -6.13 5.79
N GLY A 37 14.13 -6.19 4.70
CA GLY A 37 14.93 -7.36 4.32
C GLY A 37 14.10 -8.44 3.63
N GLU A 38 14.76 -9.50 3.15
CA GLU A 38 14.13 -10.64 2.51
C GLU A 38 13.27 -11.47 3.49
N GLU A 39 12.39 -12.31 2.97
CA GLU A 39 11.64 -13.26 3.80
C GLU A 39 12.58 -14.30 4.42
N GLY A 40 12.55 -14.44 5.74
CA GLY A 40 13.41 -15.37 6.46
C GLY A 40 13.47 -15.11 7.97
N PRO A 41 14.33 -15.83 8.70
CA PRO A 41 14.49 -15.69 10.15
C PRO A 41 14.88 -14.27 10.59
N ASP A 42 15.55 -13.52 9.71
CA ASP A 42 16.07 -12.18 9.98
C ASP A 42 15.12 -11.05 9.53
N ARG A 43 13.93 -11.39 9.00
CA ARG A 43 12.95 -10.39 8.56
C ARG A 43 12.47 -9.57 9.76
N LYS A 44 12.62 -8.25 9.67
CA LYS A 44 12.10 -7.34 10.69
C LYS A 44 10.58 -7.27 10.64
N ALA A 45 9.96 -6.96 11.77
CA ALA A 45 8.54 -6.61 11.79
C ALA A 45 8.32 -5.27 11.05
N PRO A 46 7.20 -5.11 10.30
CA PRO A 46 6.79 -3.83 9.76
C PRO A 46 6.76 -2.73 10.82
N ASN A 47 7.29 -1.56 10.49
CA ASN A 47 7.29 -0.37 11.36
C ASN A 47 6.39 0.76 10.80
N GLY A 48 5.75 0.53 9.65
CA GLY A 48 4.78 1.42 9.03
C GLY A 48 3.99 0.70 7.94
N ALA A 49 3.11 1.44 7.29
CA ALA A 49 2.25 0.97 6.21
C ALA A 49 3.04 0.75 4.92
N PHE A 50 2.62 -0.27 4.18
CA PHE A 50 2.94 -0.44 2.76
C PHE A 50 1.85 0.19 1.91
N VAL A 51 2.20 0.63 0.70
CA VAL A 51 1.23 1.14 -0.27
C VAL A 51 0.18 0.07 -0.58
N GLU A 52 0.62 -1.18 -0.70
CA GLU A 52 -0.18 -2.38 -0.86
C GLU A 52 -1.24 -2.52 0.26
N THR A 53 -0.87 -2.24 1.51
CA THR A 53 -1.81 -2.27 2.65
C THR A 53 -2.89 -1.21 2.53
N VAL A 54 -2.53 0.00 2.11
CA VAL A 54 -3.50 1.11 1.94
C VAL A 54 -4.45 0.84 0.77
N ILE A 55 -3.93 0.30 -0.34
CA ILE A 55 -4.75 -0.13 -1.49
C ILE A 55 -5.71 -1.25 -1.07
N ALA A 56 -5.24 -2.26 -0.32
CA ALA A 56 -6.07 -3.35 0.17
C ALA A 56 -7.18 -2.86 1.12
N ALA A 57 -6.89 -1.87 1.98
CA ALA A 57 -7.90 -1.26 2.84
C ALA A 57 -9.00 -0.53 2.03
N ALA A 58 -8.61 0.20 0.98
CA ALA A 58 -9.56 0.85 0.08
C ALA A 58 -10.42 -0.17 -0.69
N LEU A 59 -9.78 -1.23 -1.20
CA LEU A 59 -10.44 -2.34 -1.88
C LEU A 59 -11.48 -2.99 -0.96
N GLN A 60 -11.08 -3.37 0.26
CA GLN A 60 -11.98 -3.98 1.24
C GLN A 60 -13.19 -3.09 1.53
N ARG A 61 -12.99 -1.78 1.63
CA ARG A 61 -14.09 -0.85 1.92
C ARG A 61 -15.12 -0.81 0.79
N ILE A 62 -14.66 -0.84 -0.47
CA ILE A 62 -15.54 -0.84 -1.63
C ILE A 62 -16.26 -2.20 -1.77
N GLU A 63 -15.57 -3.32 -1.51
CA GLU A 63 -16.21 -4.65 -1.46
C GLU A 63 -17.33 -4.69 -0.42
N TRP A 64 -17.11 -4.12 0.76
CA TRP A 64 -18.16 -4.02 1.77
C TRP A 64 -19.38 -3.24 1.28
N TYR A 65 -19.20 -2.13 0.54
CA TYR A 65 -20.33 -1.41 -0.06
C TYR A 65 -21.10 -2.27 -1.08
N GLN A 66 -20.39 -3.08 -1.87
CA GLN A 66 -21.02 -3.99 -2.83
C GLN A 66 -21.90 -5.05 -2.17
N GLU A 67 -21.57 -5.49 -0.95
CA GLU A 67 -22.23 -6.61 -0.27
C GLU A 67 -23.30 -6.17 0.75
N VAL A 68 -23.07 -5.06 1.44
CA VAL A 68 -23.92 -4.62 2.55
C VAL A 68 -25.36 -4.36 2.12
N SER A 69 -26.29 -4.57 3.06
CA SER A 69 -27.73 -4.35 2.84
C SER A 69 -28.27 -5.17 1.66
N ASN A 70 -27.83 -6.43 1.54
CA ASN A 70 -28.22 -7.35 0.46
C ASN A 70 -27.87 -6.79 -0.93
N GLY A 71 -26.68 -6.20 -1.07
CA GLY A 71 -26.19 -5.64 -2.33
C GLY A 71 -26.90 -4.36 -2.79
N LYS A 72 -27.59 -3.64 -1.89
CA LYS A 72 -28.31 -2.41 -2.23
C LYS A 72 -27.42 -1.33 -2.86
N PHE A 73 -26.13 -1.30 -2.50
CA PHE A 73 -25.17 -0.32 -3.00
C PHE A 73 -24.20 -0.91 -4.04
N ASN A 74 -24.53 -2.08 -4.58
CA ASN A 74 -23.79 -2.65 -5.69
C ASN A 74 -23.95 -1.76 -6.93
N CYS A 75 -22.84 -1.35 -7.54
CA CYS A 75 -22.85 -0.64 -8.82
C CYS A 75 -21.65 -1.00 -9.71
N LEU A 76 -21.74 -0.61 -10.98
CA LEU A 76 -20.70 -0.86 -11.98
C LEU A 76 -19.42 -0.08 -11.67
N GLU A 77 -19.54 1.18 -11.24
CA GLU A 77 -18.40 2.05 -10.95
C GLU A 77 -17.55 1.52 -9.81
N ASN A 78 -18.18 0.99 -8.76
CA ASN A 78 -17.49 0.31 -7.67
C ASN A 78 -16.78 -0.96 -8.18
N SER A 79 -17.44 -1.73 -9.04
CA SER A 79 -16.84 -2.95 -9.62
C SER A 79 -15.60 -2.62 -10.45
N LEU A 80 -15.67 -1.57 -11.29
CA LEU A 80 -14.51 -1.08 -12.06
C LEU A 80 -13.39 -0.56 -11.16
N ALA A 81 -13.72 0.16 -10.09
CA ALA A 81 -12.73 0.62 -9.11
C ALA A 81 -12.04 -0.55 -8.41
N LEU A 82 -12.78 -1.60 -8.04
CA LEU A 82 -12.23 -2.83 -7.46
C LEU A 82 -11.26 -3.52 -8.43
N ASP A 83 -11.62 -3.64 -9.71
CA ASP A 83 -10.75 -4.23 -10.72
C ASP A 83 -9.44 -3.44 -10.85
N CYS A 84 -9.51 -2.11 -10.91
CA CYS A 84 -8.31 -1.27 -10.94
C CYS A 84 -7.41 -1.44 -9.71
N LEU A 85 -7.99 -1.50 -8.50
CA LEU A 85 -7.23 -1.69 -7.27
C LEU A 85 -6.60 -3.09 -7.21
N LYS A 86 -7.30 -4.13 -7.69
CA LYS A 86 -6.76 -5.50 -7.81
C LYS A 86 -5.59 -5.55 -8.77
N THR A 87 -5.74 -4.96 -9.96
CA THR A 87 -4.64 -4.85 -10.94
C THR A 87 -3.45 -4.08 -10.38
N ALA A 88 -3.67 -3.01 -9.61
CA ALA A 88 -2.59 -2.28 -8.95
C ALA A 88 -1.82 -3.17 -7.97
N LEU A 89 -2.52 -3.95 -7.13
CA LEU A 89 -1.89 -4.92 -6.23
C LEU A 89 -1.09 -5.99 -6.99
N GLU A 90 -1.61 -6.52 -8.09
CA GLU A 90 -0.91 -7.49 -8.93
C GLU A 90 0.40 -6.93 -9.51
N HIS A 91 0.40 -5.66 -9.94
CA HIS A 91 1.60 -5.00 -10.42
C HIS A 91 2.65 -4.83 -9.32
N LEU A 92 2.22 -4.47 -8.11
CA LEU A 92 3.11 -4.29 -6.97
C LEU A 92 3.70 -5.64 -6.49
N ASP A 93 2.88 -6.67 -6.40
CA ASP A 93 3.34 -8.05 -6.09
C ASP A 93 4.32 -8.57 -7.14
N ARG A 94 4.06 -8.35 -8.43
CA ARG A 94 4.98 -8.72 -9.50
C ARG A 94 6.34 -8.02 -9.36
N ARG A 95 6.33 -6.74 -9.00
CA ARG A 95 7.56 -5.98 -8.73
C ARG A 95 8.34 -6.58 -7.56
N THR A 96 7.67 -6.93 -6.46
CA THR A 96 8.32 -7.59 -5.31
C THR A 96 8.90 -8.94 -5.71
N LYS A 97 8.16 -9.78 -6.43
CA LYS A 97 8.65 -11.08 -6.91
C LYS A 97 9.84 -10.97 -7.86
N ASP A 98 9.83 -9.99 -8.76
CA ASP A 98 10.97 -9.70 -9.64
C ASP A 98 12.22 -9.33 -8.84
N ARG A 99 12.07 -8.49 -7.81
CA ARG A 99 13.19 -8.09 -6.94
C ARG A 99 13.71 -9.25 -6.10
N GLN A 100 12.82 -10.12 -5.61
CA GLN A 100 13.20 -11.36 -4.93
C GLN A 100 13.98 -12.29 -5.87
N ALA A 101 13.52 -12.46 -7.11
CA ALA A 101 14.21 -13.28 -8.11
C ALA A 101 15.62 -12.75 -8.45
N ARG A 102 15.82 -11.44 -8.32
CA ARG A 102 17.12 -10.77 -8.50
C ARG A 102 17.98 -10.71 -7.22
N GLY A 103 17.47 -11.16 -6.08
CA GLY A 103 18.16 -11.12 -4.78
C GLY A 103 18.41 -9.70 -4.25
N VAL A 104 17.58 -8.74 -4.67
CA VAL A 104 17.68 -7.32 -4.27
C VAL A 104 16.48 -6.86 -3.44
N GLU A 105 15.56 -7.77 -3.11
CA GLU A 105 14.39 -7.41 -2.33
C GLU A 105 14.79 -6.99 -0.91
N GLY A 106 14.17 -5.93 -0.41
CA GLY A 106 14.56 -5.37 0.89
C GLY A 106 15.91 -4.64 0.86
N THR A 107 16.35 -4.16 -0.31
CA THR A 107 17.50 -3.26 -0.46
C THR A 107 17.11 -2.03 -1.29
N HIS A 108 17.97 -1.02 -1.33
CA HIS A 108 17.83 0.12 -2.24
C HIS A 108 18.41 -0.16 -3.65
N GLN A 109 18.85 -1.39 -3.92
CA GLN A 109 19.40 -1.76 -5.22
C GLN A 109 18.27 -1.99 -6.22
N THR A 110 18.49 -1.60 -7.47
CA THR A 110 17.48 -1.64 -8.54
C THR A 110 17.37 -3.00 -9.16
#